data_AF-A0A3C1FB35-F1
#
_entry.id   AF-A0A3C1FB35-F1
#
_cell.length_a   1.000
_cell.length_b   1.000
_cell.length_c   1.000
_cell.angle_alpha   90.00
_cell.angle_beta   90.00
_cell.angle_gamma   90.00
#
_symmetry.space_group_name_H-M   'P 1'
#
loop_
_entity.id
_entity.type
_entity.pdbx_description
1 polymer ?
#
loop_
_entity_poly.entity_id
_entity_poly.type
_entity_poly.pdbx_seq_one_letter_code
_entity_poly.pdbx_strand_id
1 'polypeptide(L)'
;DAAINPGNSGGALVTCEGRLIGVNTAISTVPNADGVAGGGSVGIGFAVPATIAERVTADLLSHGRVGHPWLGLSVAEISPNTADKLSATPGLYVQAVAGSSPAAGADIQVGDVITGLNGQQASSLALSHLLLTAEVGDTVSATVIRDGKQSDVTMTLIEQPQ
;
A
#
# COMPACT_ATOMS: atom_id res chain seq x y z
N ASP A 1 -3.78 3.43 -25.36
CA ASP A 1 -4.54 3.40 -24.10
C ASP A 1 -5.81 2.59 -24.30
N ALA A 2 -6.31 1.91 -23.26
CA ALA A 2 -7.55 1.13 -23.35
C ALA A 2 -8.67 1.90 -22.64
N ALA A 3 -9.70 2.28 -23.39
CA ALA A 3 -10.85 2.97 -22.82
C ALA A 3 -11.65 2.01 -21.93
N ILE A 4 -11.63 2.26 -20.62
CA ILE A 4 -12.57 1.67 -19.67
C ILE A 4 -13.73 2.65 -19.50
N ASN A 5 -14.96 2.15 -19.49
CA ASN A 5 -16.21 2.91 -19.35
C ASN A 5 -17.12 2.23 -18.30
N PRO A 6 -18.14 2.93 -17.75
CA PRO A 6 -19.18 2.27 -16.96
C PRO A 6 -19.77 1.08 -17.74
N GLY A 7 -19.75 -0.11 -17.13
CA GLY A 7 -20.10 -1.38 -17.77
C GLY A 7 -18.91 -2.32 -18.02
N ASN A 8 -17.67 -1.80 -18.04
CA ASN A 8 -16.45 -2.62 -18.11
C ASN A 8 -15.85 -2.95 -16.73
N SER A 9 -16.31 -2.29 -15.65
CA SER A 9 -15.87 -2.61 -14.27
C SER A 9 -16.20 -4.05 -13.92
N GLY A 10 -15.23 -4.77 -13.37
CA GLY A 10 -15.28 -6.21 -13.11
C GLY A 10 -14.87 -7.09 -14.31
N GLY A 11 -14.74 -6.51 -15.50
CA GLY A 11 -14.28 -7.22 -16.70
C GLY A 11 -12.76 -7.43 -16.75
N ALA A 12 -12.34 -8.39 -17.57
CA ALA A 12 -10.93 -8.73 -17.76
C ALA A 12 -10.17 -7.66 -18.56
N LEU A 13 -8.94 -7.37 -18.14
CA LEU A 13 -7.91 -6.72 -18.94
C LEU A 13 -6.94 -7.80 -19.43
N VAL A 14 -6.76 -7.94 -20.74
CA VAL A 14 -5.97 -9.03 -21.34
C VAL A 14 -4.90 -8.52 -22.32
N THR A 15 -3.85 -9.31 -22.51
CA THR A 15 -2.90 -9.11 -23.62
C THR A 15 -3.50 -9.52 -24.97
N CYS A 16 -2.82 -9.23 -26.08
CA CYS A 16 -3.23 -9.66 -27.42
C CYS A 16 -3.34 -11.19 -27.58
N GLU A 17 -2.62 -11.94 -26.74
CA GLU A 17 -2.65 -13.40 -26.67
C GLU A 17 -3.78 -13.91 -25.74
N GLY A 18 -4.61 -13.03 -25.20
CA GLY A 18 -5.72 -13.38 -24.30
C GLY A 18 -5.30 -13.68 -22.86
N ARG A 19 -4.08 -13.32 -22.44
CA ARG A 19 -3.63 -13.52 -21.06
C ARG A 19 -4.21 -12.46 -20.14
N LEU A 20 -4.88 -12.88 -19.05
CA LEU A 20 -5.37 -11.96 -18.03
C LEU A 20 -4.20 -11.24 -17.35
N ILE A 21 -4.26 -9.91 -17.33
CA ILE A 21 -3.27 -9.04 -16.67
C ILE A 21 -3.91 -8.14 -15.61
N GLY A 22 -5.24 -8.03 -15.58
CA GLY A 22 -5.94 -7.34 -14.51
C GLY A 22 -7.46 -7.41 -14.59
N VAL A 23 -8.12 -6.84 -13.60
CA VAL A 23 -9.57 -6.66 -13.52
C VAL A 23 -9.86 -5.17 -13.54
N ASN A 24 -10.64 -4.70 -14.51
CA ASN A 24 -10.96 -3.28 -14.65
C ASN A 24 -11.78 -2.81 -13.44
N THR A 25 -11.40 -1.71 -12.79
CA THR A 25 -12.07 -1.25 -11.57
C THR A 25 -12.68 0.14 -11.71
N ALA A 26 -11.92 1.11 -12.20
CA ALA A 26 -12.34 2.51 -12.23
C ALA A 26 -11.83 3.25 -13.47
N ILE A 27 -12.44 4.41 -13.71
CA ILE A 27 -12.09 5.35 -14.77
C ILE A 27 -11.82 6.72 -14.15
N SER A 28 -10.92 7.48 -14.75
CA SER A 28 -10.93 8.92 -14.54
C SER A 28 -11.98 9.53 -15.48
N THR A 29 -13.03 10.15 -14.92
CA THR A 29 -14.04 10.89 -15.69
C THR A 29 -13.70 12.37 -15.73
N VAL A 30 -13.88 13.06 -16.86
CA VAL A 30 -13.87 14.54 -16.84
C VAL A 30 -15.08 15.03 -16.05
N PRO A 31 -14.93 15.94 -15.08
CA PRO A 31 -16.05 16.69 -14.54
C PRO A 31 -16.68 17.53 -15.65
N ASN A 32 -18.01 17.59 -15.74
CA ASN A 32 -18.65 18.59 -16.59
C ASN A 32 -18.41 20.02 -16.05
N ALA A 33 -18.85 21.05 -16.78
CA ALA A 33 -18.65 22.45 -16.39
C ALA A 33 -19.18 22.80 -14.97
N ASP A 34 -20.09 21.99 -14.44
CA ASP A 34 -20.67 22.13 -13.10
C ASP A 34 -19.95 21.29 -12.02
N GLY A 35 -18.80 20.67 -12.34
CA GLY A 35 -18.01 19.87 -11.41
C GLY A 35 -18.58 18.48 -11.12
N VAL A 36 -19.58 18.02 -11.88
CA VAL A 36 -20.18 16.69 -11.72
C VAL A 36 -19.36 15.67 -12.49
N ALA A 37 -18.87 14.64 -11.80
CA ALA A 37 -18.26 13.47 -12.41
C ALA A 37 -19.29 12.78 -13.32
N GLY A 38 -19.06 12.80 -14.64
CA GLY A 38 -20.02 12.27 -15.61
C GLY A 38 -19.57 12.30 -17.07
N GLY A 39 -18.43 12.91 -17.40
CA GLY A 39 -17.83 12.79 -18.73
C GLY A 39 -17.29 11.38 -18.97
N GLY A 40 -17.49 10.83 -20.17
CA GLY A 40 -16.96 9.53 -20.59
C GLY A 40 -15.43 9.41 -20.45
N SER A 41 -14.91 8.20 -20.69
CA SER A 41 -13.47 7.88 -20.50
C SER A 41 -12.54 8.92 -21.13
N VAL A 42 -11.58 9.40 -20.36
CA VAL A 42 -10.48 10.28 -20.85
C VAL A 42 -9.30 9.49 -21.44
N GLY A 43 -9.47 8.19 -21.68
CA GLY A 43 -8.38 7.32 -22.10
C GLY A 43 -7.49 6.83 -20.95
N ILE A 44 -7.87 7.06 -19.68
CA ILE A 44 -7.17 6.51 -18.52
C ILE A 44 -8.10 5.52 -17.80
N GLY A 45 -7.79 4.24 -17.96
CA GLY A 45 -8.44 3.14 -17.24
C GLY A 45 -7.55 2.59 -16.13
N PHE A 46 -8.16 2.24 -15.00
CA PHE A 46 -7.47 1.59 -13.89
C PHE A 46 -7.92 0.13 -13.77
N ALA A 47 -6.96 -0.75 -13.57
CA ALA A 47 -7.21 -2.17 -13.33
C ALA A 47 -6.42 -2.64 -12.11
N VAL A 48 -7.05 -3.50 -11.31
CA VAL A 48 -6.36 -4.27 -10.26
C VAL A 48 -5.53 -5.35 -10.96
N PRO A 49 -4.23 -5.47 -10.66
CA PRO A 49 -3.38 -6.50 -11.28
C PRO A 49 -3.93 -7.92 -11.05
N ALA A 50 -3.76 -8.80 -12.04
CA ALA A 50 -4.26 -10.17 -11.97
C ALA A 50 -3.75 -10.94 -10.74
N THR A 51 -2.49 -10.73 -10.37
CA THR A 51 -1.87 -11.35 -9.17
C THR A 51 -2.58 -10.97 -7.87
N ILE A 52 -3.02 -9.71 -7.74
CA ILE A 52 -3.79 -9.25 -6.58
C ILE A 52 -5.20 -9.84 -6.61
N ALA A 53 -5.84 -9.87 -7.79
CA ALA A 53 -7.17 -10.46 -7.95
C ALA A 53 -7.18 -11.97 -7.65
N GLU A 54 -6.14 -12.70 -8.05
CA GLU A 54 -5.94 -14.12 -7.78
C GLU A 54 -5.83 -14.37 -6.27
N ARG A 55 -4.98 -13.62 -5.55
CA ARG A 55 -4.85 -13.71 -4.09
C ARG A 55 -6.18 -13.45 -3.38
N VAL A 56 -6.85 -12.36 -3.73
CA VAL A 56 -8.15 -12.00 -3.15
C VAL A 56 -9.20 -13.10 -3.39
N THR A 57 -9.20 -13.69 -4.58
CA THR A 57 -10.13 -14.78 -4.91
C THR A 57 -9.82 -16.04 -4.10
N ALA A 58 -8.54 -16.39 -3.94
CA ALA A 58 -8.11 -17.53 -3.14
C ALA A 58 -8.54 -17.37 -1.67
N ASP A 59 -8.37 -16.18 -1.09
CA ASP A 59 -8.78 -15.87 0.29
C ASP A 59 -10.30 -15.97 0.46
N LEU A 60 -11.07 -15.40 -0.47
CA LEU A 60 -12.53 -15.46 -0.43
C LEU A 60 -13.04 -16.90 -0.54
N LEU A 61 -12.44 -17.74 -1.39
CA LEU A 61 -12.83 -19.14 -1.55
C LEU A 61 -12.48 -19.99 -0.33
N SER A 62 -11.35 -19.73 0.32
CA SER A 62 -10.85 -20.53 1.44
C SER A 62 -11.40 -20.10 2.80
N HIS A 63 -11.54 -18.79 3.03
CA HIS A 63 -11.88 -18.23 4.34
C HIS A 63 -13.19 -17.43 4.35
N GLY A 64 -13.79 -17.17 3.19
CA GLY A 64 -14.99 -16.33 3.06
C GLY A 64 -14.74 -14.83 3.27
N ARG A 65 -13.48 -14.42 3.46
CA ARG A 65 -13.04 -13.03 3.65
C ARG A 65 -11.60 -12.84 3.19
N VAL A 66 -11.19 -11.59 3.00
CA VAL A 66 -9.81 -11.21 2.63
C VAL A 66 -9.07 -10.73 3.86
N GLY A 67 -7.96 -11.39 4.20
CA GLY A 67 -7.06 -10.92 5.25
C GLY A 67 -6.18 -9.79 4.74
N HIS A 68 -6.10 -8.68 5.47
CA HIS A 68 -5.24 -7.55 5.11
C HIS A 68 -3.99 -7.58 5.99
N PRO A 69 -2.77 -7.74 5.42
CA PRO A 69 -1.55 -7.69 6.19
C PRO A 69 -1.41 -6.35 6.91
N TRP A 70 -0.97 -6.40 8.17
CA TRP A 70 -0.98 -5.23 9.05
C TRP A 70 0.23 -5.19 9.96
N LEU A 71 0.84 -4.00 10.06
CA LEU A 71 1.95 -3.72 10.98
C LEU A 71 1.51 -2.98 12.25
N GLY A 72 0.33 -2.35 12.24
CA GLY A 72 -0.16 -1.51 13.34
C GLY A 72 0.57 -0.19 13.51
N LEU A 73 0.99 0.42 12.41
CA LEU A 73 1.63 1.74 12.37
C LEU A 73 0.70 2.78 11.75
N SER A 74 0.66 3.97 12.35
CA SER A 74 0.25 5.20 11.69
C SER A 74 1.49 6.06 11.46
N VAL A 75 1.73 6.47 10.22
CA VAL A 75 2.95 7.19 9.83
C VAL A 75 2.65 8.43 9.00
N ALA A 76 3.53 9.43 9.12
CA ALA A 76 3.61 10.55 8.21
C ALA A 76 4.94 10.50 7.45
N GLU A 77 4.90 10.68 6.14
CA GLU A 77 6.11 10.68 5.33
C GLU A 77 6.85 12.01 5.43
N ILE A 78 8.14 11.93 5.74
CA ILE A 78 9.12 13.00 5.60
C ILE A 78 9.85 12.74 4.28
N SER A 79 9.40 13.41 3.21
CA SER A 79 10.05 13.31 1.90
C SER A 79 11.49 13.84 1.95
N PRO A 80 12.41 13.39 1.06
CA PRO A 80 13.76 13.94 0.97
C PRO A 80 13.82 15.46 0.88
N ASN A 81 12.96 16.08 0.07
CA ASN A 81 12.89 17.54 -0.06
C ASN A 81 12.44 18.24 1.24
N THR A 82 11.53 17.62 1.99
CA THR A 82 11.10 18.12 3.31
C THR A 82 12.24 17.97 4.33
N ALA A 83 12.91 16.82 4.31
CA ALA A 83 14.03 16.50 5.18
C ALA A 83 15.17 17.51 5.01
N ASP A 84 15.55 17.82 3.77
CA ASP A 84 16.60 18.80 3.44
C ASP A 84 16.29 20.20 4.02
N LYS A 85 15.04 20.66 3.89
CA LYS A 85 14.63 21.99 4.39
C LYS A 85 14.59 22.07 5.91
N LEU A 86 14.31 20.96 6.58
CA LEU A 86 14.17 20.89 8.03
C LEU A 86 15.43 20.34 8.72
N SER A 87 16.48 20.01 7.95
CA SER A 87 17.65 19.28 8.45
C SER A 87 17.26 18.01 9.23
N ALA A 88 16.23 17.32 8.74
CA ALA A 88 15.68 16.10 9.33
C ALA A 88 16.13 14.86 8.55
N THR A 89 15.82 13.67 9.07
CA THR A 89 16.05 12.41 8.35
C THR A 89 14.82 12.08 7.48
N PRO A 90 14.98 11.76 6.19
CA PRO A 90 13.87 11.30 5.36
C PRO A 90 13.41 9.89 5.77
N GLY A 91 12.10 9.64 5.64
CA GLY A 91 11.51 8.35 5.99
C GLY A 91 10.06 8.48 6.44
N LEU A 92 9.59 7.50 7.20
CA LEU A 92 8.25 7.44 7.76
C LEU A 92 8.30 7.75 9.26
N TYR A 93 7.82 8.93 9.64
CA TYR A 93 7.68 9.33 11.03
C TYR A 93 6.50 8.62 11.69
N VAL A 94 6.74 7.92 12.78
CA VAL A 94 5.72 7.15 13.50
C VAL A 94 4.87 8.08 14.38
N GLN A 95 3.60 8.20 14.02
CA GLN A 95 2.61 9.01 14.74
C GLN A 95 1.85 8.23 15.81
N ALA A 96 1.59 6.94 15.55
CA ALA A 96 0.93 6.05 16.47
C ALA A 96 1.34 4.61 16.23
N VAL A 97 1.35 3.82 17.31
CA VAL A 97 1.57 2.37 17.28
C VAL A 97 0.39 1.70 17.96
N ALA A 98 -0.29 0.81 17.26
CA ALA A 98 -1.40 0.07 17.83
C ALA A 98 -0.91 -0.94 18.86
N GLY A 99 -1.64 -1.09 19.97
CA GLY A 99 -1.34 -2.10 20.99
C GLY A 99 -1.46 -3.52 20.42
N SER A 100 -0.59 -4.42 20.86
CA SER A 100 -0.52 -5.82 20.38
C SER A 100 -0.29 -5.98 18.87
N SER A 101 0.32 -4.97 18.23
CA SER A 101 0.69 -5.02 16.82
C SER A 101 2.10 -5.58 16.60
N PRO A 102 2.46 -5.97 15.36
CA PRO A 102 3.83 -6.32 15.01
C PRO A 102 4.83 -5.22 15.31
N ALA A 103 4.47 -3.95 15.06
CA ALA A 103 5.30 -2.81 15.39
C ALA A 103 5.53 -2.66 16.90
N ALA A 104 4.49 -2.83 17.72
CA ALA A 104 4.64 -2.82 19.18
C ALA A 104 5.53 -3.98 19.67
N GLY A 105 5.37 -5.17 19.10
CA GLY A 105 6.21 -6.34 19.41
C GLY A 105 7.67 -6.18 19.01
N ALA A 106 7.94 -5.33 18.01
CA ALA A 106 9.28 -4.96 17.55
C ALA A 106 9.87 -3.74 18.28
N ASP A 107 9.25 -3.29 19.37
CA ASP A 107 9.61 -2.07 20.12
C ASP A 107 9.67 -0.81 19.25
N ILE A 108 8.84 -0.68 18.20
CA ILE A 108 8.66 0.60 17.50
C ILE A 108 7.79 1.51 18.36
N GLN A 109 8.16 2.80 18.43
CA GLN A 109 7.52 3.79 19.29
C GLN A 109 7.16 5.06 18.52
N VAL A 110 6.24 5.84 19.08
CA VAL A 110 5.91 7.18 18.56
C VAL A 110 7.13 8.07 18.63
N GLY A 111 7.41 8.80 17.54
CA GLY A 111 8.61 9.64 17.42
C GLY A 111 9.75 8.98 16.63
N ASP A 112 9.70 7.67 16.42
CA ASP A 112 10.64 6.97 15.57
C ASP A 112 10.53 7.43 14.11
N VAL A 113 11.65 7.34 13.38
CA VAL A 113 11.66 7.49 11.92
C VAL A 113 12.10 6.17 11.30
N ILE A 114 11.20 5.52 10.58
CA ILE A 114 11.52 4.33 9.79
C ILE A 114 12.15 4.82 8.48
N THR A 115 13.42 4.50 8.26
CA THR A 115 14.19 4.95 7.09
C THR A 115 14.30 3.87 6.02
N GLY A 116 14.14 2.60 6.41
CA GLY A 116 14.21 1.46 5.51
C GLY A 116 13.12 0.44 5.77
N LEU A 117 12.64 -0.20 4.70
CA LEU A 117 11.75 -1.36 4.70
C LEU A 117 12.32 -2.41 3.74
N ASN A 118 12.61 -3.62 4.23
CA ASN A 118 13.23 -4.70 3.44
C ASN A 118 14.49 -4.26 2.66
N GLY A 119 15.32 -3.41 3.27
CA GLY A 119 16.55 -2.87 2.65
C GLY A 119 16.31 -1.82 1.55
N GLN A 120 15.07 -1.41 1.32
CA GLN A 120 14.69 -0.32 0.42
C GLN A 120 14.38 0.94 1.23
N GLN A 121 14.51 2.13 0.62
CA GLN A 121 14.15 3.39 1.27
C GLN A 121 12.66 3.41 1.64
N ALA A 122 12.36 3.73 2.90
CA ALA A 122 10.99 3.83 3.38
C ALA A 122 10.29 5.08 2.82
N SER A 123 9.07 4.89 2.31
CA SER A 123 8.16 5.93 1.82
C SER A 123 6.72 5.41 1.93
N SER A 124 5.71 6.28 1.82
CA SER A 124 4.30 5.86 1.87
C SER A 124 4.00 4.91 0.72
N LEU A 125 4.62 5.13 -0.44
CA LEU A 125 4.50 4.26 -1.61
C LEU A 125 5.12 2.88 -1.35
N ALA A 126 6.33 2.84 -0.80
CA ALA A 126 7.01 1.57 -0.48
C ALA A 126 6.23 0.76 0.57
N LEU A 127 5.72 1.42 1.63
CA LEU A 127 4.89 0.78 2.64
C LEU A 127 3.58 0.25 2.04
N SER A 128 2.90 1.06 1.22
CA SER A 128 1.66 0.64 0.56
C SER A 128 1.89 -0.56 -0.36
N HIS A 129 2.96 -0.51 -1.17
CA HIS A 129 3.33 -1.62 -2.05
C HIS A 129 3.62 -2.88 -1.24
N LEU A 130 4.42 -2.78 -0.18
CA LEU A 130 4.72 -3.89 0.72
C LEU A 130 3.45 -4.55 1.26
N LEU A 131 2.51 -3.78 1.81
CA LEU A 131 1.28 -4.32 2.38
C LEU A 131 0.32 -4.89 1.33
N LEU A 132 0.37 -4.38 0.10
CA LEU A 132 -0.42 -4.91 -1.02
C LEU A 132 0.12 -6.25 -1.54
N THR A 133 1.43 -6.44 -1.53
CA THR A 133 2.08 -7.64 -2.11
C THR A 133 2.42 -8.73 -1.12
N ALA A 134 2.56 -8.39 0.17
CA ALA A 134 2.87 -9.36 1.22
C ALA A 134 1.64 -10.16 1.67
N GLU A 135 1.86 -11.25 2.36
CA GLU A 135 0.84 -12.10 2.99
C GLU A 135 0.89 -12.01 4.52
N VAL A 136 -0.20 -12.41 5.17
CA VAL A 136 -0.20 -12.58 6.64
C VAL A 136 0.80 -13.67 7.00
N GLY A 137 1.67 -13.40 7.97
CA GLY A 137 2.78 -14.27 8.36
C GLY A 137 4.12 -13.91 7.69
N ASP A 138 4.12 -13.08 6.65
CA ASP A 138 5.37 -12.59 6.07
C ASP A 138 6.15 -11.74 7.06
N THR A 139 7.47 -11.75 6.91
CA THR A 139 8.38 -11.00 7.75
C THR A 139 8.90 -9.77 7.03
N VAL A 140 8.91 -8.63 7.73
CA VAL A 140 9.36 -7.33 7.24
C VAL A 140 10.51 -6.85 8.11
N SER A 141 11.65 -6.55 7.50
CA SER A 141 12.72 -5.84 8.20
C SER A 141 12.53 -4.33 8.06
N ALA A 142 12.79 -3.59 9.13
CA ALA A 142 12.72 -2.15 9.14
C ALA A 142 13.97 -1.55 9.80
N THR A 143 14.53 -0.53 9.16
CA THR A 143 15.59 0.29 9.75
C THR A 143 14.94 1.51 10.40
N VAL A 144 15.20 1.70 11.69
CA VAL A 144 14.53 2.68 12.55
C VAL A 144 15.57 3.59 13.19
N ILE A 145 15.29 4.90 13.20
CA ILE A 145 16.06 5.90 13.93
C ILE A 145 15.25 6.42 15.11
N ARG A 146 15.82 6.32 16.31
CA ARG A 146 15.31 6.88 17.56
C ARG A 146 16.41 7.68 18.25
N ASP A 147 16.15 8.94 18.57
CA ASP A 147 17.13 9.84 19.22
C ASP A 147 18.50 9.87 18.53
N GLY A 148 18.50 9.82 17.20
CA GLY A 148 19.71 9.80 16.37
C GLY A 148 20.47 8.47 16.32
N LYS A 149 19.96 7.42 16.98
CA LYS A 149 20.53 6.07 16.92
C LYS A 149 19.74 5.20 15.97
N GLN A 150 20.45 4.48 15.12
CA GLN A 150 19.88 3.51 14.19
C GLN A 150 19.78 2.12 14.84
N SER A 151 18.68 1.43 14.56
CA SER A 151 18.47 0.01 14.88
C SER A 151 17.72 -0.67 13.75
N ASP A 152 17.95 -1.97 13.58
CA ASP A 152 17.17 -2.79 12.65
C ASP A 152 16.24 -3.68 13.47
N VAL A 153 14.97 -3.70 13.08
CA VAL A 153 13.93 -4.49 13.72
C VAL A 153 13.25 -5.37 12.69
N THR A 154 12.59 -6.43 13.17
CA THR A 154 11.88 -7.38 12.34
C THR A 154 10.46 -7.52 12.85
N MET A 155 9.49 -7.43 11.96
CA MET A 155 8.06 -7.50 12.25
C MET A 155 7.43 -8.62 11.43
N THR A 156 6.60 -9.45 12.04
CA THR A 156 5.80 -10.45 11.32
C THR A 156 4.40 -9.89 11.09
N LEU A 157 3.96 -9.81 9.83
CA LEU A 157 2.65 -9.29 9.46
C LEU A 157 1.55 -10.16 10.05
N ILE A 158 0.54 -9.52 10.64
CA ILE A 158 -0.67 -10.19 11.10
C ILE A 158 -1.88 -9.71 10.30
N GLU A 159 -3.00 -10.43 10.38
CA GLU A 159 -4.26 -9.94 9.85
C GLU A 159 -4.70 -8.69 10.62
N GLN A 160 -5.08 -7.63 9.90
CA GLN A 160 -5.61 -6.41 10.51
C GLN A 160 -6.82 -6.75 11.40
N PRO A 161 -6.81 -6.37 12.69
CA PRO A 161 -7.98 -6.52 13.55
C PRO A 161 -9.19 -5.79 12.96
N GLN A 162 -10.37 -6.40 13.07
CA GLN A 162 -11.66 -5.84 12.66
C GLN A 162 -12.21 -4.86 13.71
#